data_AF-A0AAJ2NTA2-F1
#
_entry.id   AF-A0AAJ2NTA2-F1
#
_cell.length_a   1.000
_cell.length_b   1.000
_cell.length_c   1.000
_cell.angle_alpha   90.00
_cell.angle_beta   90.00
_cell.angle_gamma   90.00
#
_symmetry.space_group_name_H-M   'P 1'
#
loop_
_entity.id
_entity.type
_entity.pdbx_description
1 polymer ?
#
loop_
_entity_poly.entity_id
_entity_poly.type
_entity_poly.pdbx_seq_one_letter_code
_entity_poly.pdbx_strand_id
1 'polypeptide(L)' 'CPKIFIPMIAEASKKADLVLVHVHWGQEYDNEPNDRQKDLAKAIADAGADVIIGAHPHVLEPIEVYNGTVIFYSLGNFVF' A
#
# COMPACT_ATOMS: atom_id res chain seq x y z
N CYS A 1 1.01 -11.61 -7.15
CA CYS A 1 -0.05 -12.59 -6.82
C CYS A 1 -0.29 -12.52 -5.31
N PRO A 2 -1.45 -12.04 -4.83
CA PRO A 2 -1.74 -11.89 -3.40
C PRO A 2 -1.47 -13.15 -2.57
N LYS A 3 -1.59 -14.33 -3.18
CA LYS A 3 -1.34 -15.63 -2.57
C LYS A 3 0.05 -15.81 -1.93
N ILE A 4 1.05 -15.02 -2.35
CA ILE A 4 2.42 -15.15 -1.83
C ILE A 4 2.63 -14.25 -0.61
N PHE A 5 2.33 -12.96 -0.72
CA PHE A 5 2.70 -11.98 0.32
C PHE A 5 1.60 -11.75 1.38
N ILE A 6 0.32 -12.00 1.06
CA ILE A 6 -0.75 -11.81 2.05
C ILE A 6 -0.56 -12.70 3.29
N PRO A 7 -0.25 -14.01 3.17
CA PRO A 7 0.06 -14.84 4.34
C PRO A 7 1.27 -14.35 5.13
N MET A 8 2.27 -13.76 4.46
CA MET A 8 3.47 -13.24 5.11
C MET A 8 3.16 -11.99 5.94
N ILE A 9 2.31 -11.09 5.45
CA ILE A 9 1.84 -9.92 6.20
C ILE A 9 1.08 -10.38 7.45
N ALA A 10 0.18 -11.35 7.29
CA ALA A 10 -0.59 -11.91 8.41
C ALA A 10 0.27 -12.68 9.42
N GLU A 11 1.43 -13.18 9.03
CA GLU A 11 2.41 -13.75 9.96
C GLU A 11 3.21 -12.65 10.67
N ALA A 12 3.61 -11.61 9.95
CA ALA A 12 4.35 -10.47 10.49
C ALA A 12 3.53 -9.72 11.56
N SER A 13 2.23 -9.51 11.32
CA SER A 13 1.32 -8.83 12.25
C SER A 13 1.15 -9.54 13.60
N LYS A 14 1.45 -10.84 13.66
CA LYS A 14 1.44 -11.61 14.91
C LYS A 14 2.73 -11.49 15.71
N LYS A 15 3.80 -10.95 15.10
CA LYS A 15 5.17 -10.97 15.63
C LYS A 15 5.78 -9.57 15.81
N ALA A 16 5.19 -8.55 15.21
CA ALA A 16 5.68 -7.18 15.23
C ALA A 16 4.64 -6.24 15.87
N ASP A 17 5.12 -5.18 16.53
CA ASP A 17 4.27 -4.11 17.05
C ASP A 17 3.73 -3.20 15.95
N LEU A 18 4.42 -3.16 14.79
CA LEU A 18 4.06 -2.36 13.63
C LEU A 18 4.50 -3.07 12.34
N VAL A 19 3.61 -3.14 11.35
CA VAL A 19 3.86 -3.74 10.04
C VAL A 19 3.72 -2.70 8.94
N LEU A 20 4.83 -2.40 8.28
CA LEU A 20 4.87 -1.51 7.11
C LEU A 20 5.01 -2.34 5.83
N VAL A 21 4.19 -2.02 4.84
CA VAL A 21 4.24 -2.65 3.51
C VAL A 21 4.62 -1.60 2.47
N HIS A 22 5.77 -1.78 1.85
CA HIS A 22 6.22 -0.95 0.72
C HIS A 22 5.94 -1.67 -0.61
N VAL A 23 5.25 -1.00 -1.53
CA VAL A 23 4.71 -1.60 -2.75
C VAL A 23 4.90 -0.69 -3.96
N HIS A 24 5.25 -1.28 -5.10
CA HIS A 24 5.46 -0.58 -6.36
C HIS A 24 4.31 -0.92 -7.32
N TRP A 25 3.43 0.04 -7.63
CA TRP A 25 2.14 -0.20 -8.29
C TRP A 25 1.53 1.05 -8.95
N GLY A 26 0.37 0.91 -9.59
CA GLY A 26 -0.34 2.05 -10.16
C GLY A 26 0.07 2.34 -11.59
N GLN A 27 -0.22 3.55 -12.05
CA GLN A 27 -0.04 3.99 -13.43
C GLN A 27 0.86 5.23 -13.45
N GLU A 28 1.85 5.24 -14.34
CA GLU A 28 2.72 6.41 -14.50
C GLU A 28 1.92 7.68 -14.79
N TYR A 29 2.20 8.74 -14.02
CA TYR A 29 1.65 10.09 -14.14
C TYR A 29 0.15 10.22 -13.93
N ASP A 30 -0.51 9.20 -13.35
CA ASP A 30 -1.88 9.32 -12.88
C ASP A 30 -1.89 9.81 -11.43
N ASN A 31 -2.70 10.83 -11.14
CA ASN A 31 -2.84 11.38 -9.79
C ASN A 31 -3.90 10.64 -8.98
N GLU A 32 -4.61 9.68 -9.58
CA GLU A 32 -5.64 8.89 -8.91
C GLU A 32 -5.31 7.38 -8.93
N PRO A 33 -5.47 6.68 -7.80
CA PRO A 33 -5.21 5.26 -7.75
C PRO A 33 -6.27 4.49 -8.53
N ASN A 34 -5.83 3.56 -9.34
CA ASN A 34 -6.72 2.65 -10.07
C ASN A 34 -7.36 1.60 -9.13
N ASP A 35 -8.40 0.94 -9.60
CA ASP A 35 -9.16 -0.03 -8.80
C ASP A 35 -8.28 -1.17 -8.28
N ARG A 36 -7.26 -1.58 -9.05
CA ARG A 36 -6.33 -2.62 -8.63
C ARG A 36 -5.46 -2.17 -7.45
N GLN A 37 -5.02 -0.91 -7.40
CA GLN A 37 -4.33 -0.37 -6.23
C GLN A 37 -5.25 -0.41 -5.01
N LYS A 38 -6.49 0.06 -5.15
CA LYS A 38 -7.48 0.10 -4.06
C LYS A 38 -7.79 -1.28 -3.50
N ASP A 39 -8.09 -2.24 -4.38
CA ASP A 39 -8.39 -3.62 -3.98
C ASP A 39 -7.21 -4.29 -3.27
N LEU A 40 -6.00 -4.05 -3.78
CA LEU A 40 -4.80 -4.61 -3.19
C LEU A 40 -4.45 -3.94 -1.86
N ALA A 41 -4.62 -2.62 -1.75
CA ALA A 41 -4.40 -1.89 -0.51
C ALA A 41 -5.31 -2.40 0.61
N LYS A 42 -6.61 -2.61 0.30
CA LYS A 42 -7.56 -3.20 1.25
C LYS A 42 -7.17 -4.61 1.65
N ALA A 43 -6.79 -5.47 0.70
CA ALA A 43 -6.33 -6.82 1.02
C ALA A 43 -5.07 -6.85 1.90
N ILE A 44 -4.13 -5.93 1.69
CA ILE A 44 -2.92 -5.78 2.50
C ILE A 44 -3.29 -5.26 3.91
N ALA A 45 -4.18 -4.27 4.01
CA ALA A 45 -4.68 -3.76 5.27
C ALA A 45 -5.40 -4.85 6.08
N ASP A 46 -6.32 -5.58 5.46
CA ASP A 46 -7.06 -6.68 6.09
C ASP A 46 -6.15 -7.85 6.52
N ALA A 47 -4.96 -7.97 5.93
CA ALA A 47 -3.95 -8.93 6.34
C ALA A 47 -3.17 -8.50 7.60
N GLY A 48 -3.33 -7.26 8.07
CA GLY A 48 -2.71 -6.74 9.28
C GLY A 48 -1.53 -5.79 9.04
N ALA A 49 -1.50 -5.07 7.92
CA ALA A 49 -0.57 -3.96 7.75
C ALA A 49 -1.08 -2.72 8.49
N ASP A 50 -0.19 -1.97 9.15
CA ASP A 50 -0.52 -0.71 9.81
C ASP A 50 -0.29 0.49 8.88
N VAL A 51 0.73 0.40 8.02
CA VAL A 51 1.03 1.43 7.02
C VAL A 51 1.36 0.79 5.68
N ILE A 52 0.79 1.33 4.61
CA ILE A 52 1.09 0.96 3.24
C ILE A 52 1.72 2.16 2.53
N ILE A 53 2.88 1.96 1.94
CA ILE A 53 3.64 2.99 1.21
C ILE A 53 3.76 2.57 -0.25
N GLY A 54 3.01 3.23 -1.11
CA GLY A 54 3.05 3.05 -2.55
C GLY A 54 4.04 3.97 -3.25
N ALA A 55 4.52 3.51 -4.40
CA ALA A 55 5.39 4.22 -5.35
C ALA A 55 5.15 3.68 -6.77
N HIS A 56 5.79 4.30 -7.77
CA HIS A 56 5.73 4.05 -9.24
C HIS A 56 5.03 5.14 -10.05
N PRO A 57 3.90 5.75 -9.64
CA PRO A 57 3.24 6.76 -10.46
C PRO A 57 4.09 7.99 -10.78
N HIS A 58 5.19 8.21 -10.03
CA HIS A 58 6.08 9.38 -10.13
C HIS A 58 5.39 10.72 -9.83
N VAL A 59 4.13 10.66 -9.39
CA VAL A 59 3.30 11.78 -8.95
C VAL A 59 2.65 11.43 -7.61
N LEU A 60 2.10 12.44 -6.93
CA LEU A 60 1.37 12.23 -5.69
C LEU A 60 -0.01 11.64 -5.99
N GLU A 61 -0.39 10.62 -5.24
CA GLU A 61 -1.77 10.11 -5.18
C GLU A 61 -2.33 10.35 -3.76
N PRO A 62 -3.66 10.28 -3.57
CA PRO A 62 -4.30 10.51 -2.28
C PRO A 62 -3.80 9.59 -1.16
N ILE A 63 -4.07 10.02 0.07
CA ILE A 63 -3.89 9.22 1.28
C ILE A 63 -5.27 8.72 1.74
N GLU A 64 -5.36 7.45 2.08
CA GLU A 64 -6.57 6.82 2.63
C GLU A 64 -6.28 6.22 4.01
N VAL A 65 -7.28 6.26 4.90
CA VAL A 65 -7.26 5.47 6.13
C VAL A 65 -8.38 4.45 6.03
N TYR A 66 -8.03 3.17 6.07
CA TYR A 66 -8.96 2.05 5.95
C TYR A 66 -8.70 1.04 7.07
N ASN A 67 -9.73 0.74 7.88
CA ASN A 67 -9.64 -0.17 9.04
C ASN A 67 -8.47 0.12 10.00
N GLY A 68 -8.08 1.40 10.14
CA GLY A 68 -6.96 1.82 10.98
C GLY A 68 -5.59 1.78 10.29
N THR A 69 -5.50 1.19 9.09
CA THR A 69 -4.30 1.23 8.25
C THR A 69 -4.20 2.55 7.51
N VAL A 70 -3.01 3.18 7.52
CA VAL A 70 -2.72 4.38 6.72
C VAL A 70 -2.15 3.97 5.37
N ILE A 71 -2.74 4.46 4.28
CA ILE A 71 -2.39 4.08 2.91
C ILE A 71 -1.92 5.32 2.16
N PHE A 72 -0.64 5.34 1.81
CA PHE A 72 -0.08 6.28 0.84
C PHE A 72 -0.09 5.60 -0.52
N TYR A 73 -0.98 5.98 -1.44
CA TYR A 73 -1.05 5.33 -2.75
C TYR A 73 0.19 5.62 -3.62
N SER A 74 0.71 6.84 -3.55
CA SER A 74 2.01 7.23 -4.10
C SER A 74 2.54 8.48 -3.41
N LEU A 75 3.82 8.45 -3.02
CA LEU A 75 4.53 9.61 -2.46
C LEU A 75 5.14 10.54 -3.52
N GLY A 76 5.04 10.19 -4.80
CA GLY A 76 5.69 10.92 -5.89
C GLY A 76 7.22 10.85 -5.85
N ASN A 77 7.87 11.75 -6.58
CA ASN A 77 9.33 11.86 -6.62
C ASN A 77 9.83 12.92 -5.62
N PHE A 78 11.01 12.68 -5.04
CA PHE A 78 11.66 13.64 -4.14
C PHE A 78 12.31 14.83 -4.89
N VAL A 79 12.85 14.60 -6.09
CA VAL A 79 13.49 15.60 -6.96
C VAL A 79 13.17 15.26 -8.43
N PHE A 80 13.01 16.30 -9.27
CA PHE A 80 12.61 16.22 -10.68
C PHE A 80 13.70 16.76 -11.60
#